data_AF-A0A397CIY2-F1
#
_entry.id   AF-A0A397CIY2-F1
#
_cell.length_a   1.000
_cell.length_b   1.000
_cell.length_c   1.000
_cell.angle_alpha   90.00
_cell.angle_beta   90.00
_cell.angle_gamma   90.00
#
_symmetry.space_group_name_H-M   'P 1'
#
loop_
_entity.id
_entity.type
_entity.pdbx_description
1 polymer ?
#
loop_
_entity_poly.entity_id
_entity_poly.type
_entity_poly.pdbx_seq_one_letter_code
_entity_poly.pdbx_strand_id
1 'polypeptide(L)'
;MGNKLSNLIQQASSSAKTNGKPTVTVLYGSQSGTAEGFAKSLVASSQGTAFTVRAVDLAKFNASTLPTLSCVIFVVATFGEGGPTDSAVKFHKYLTNPSLPANVMQHVKFTVFGLGNKTYARYNAMGRAVNSRMEQLGGHRVYRHGEGNDEACIENDFDDWRQDLWAAISGQFALPAAVSQPPVLSAKTSPPVFEFDVVSVSSNTRSTSSPFQEYAVATLVDRRELRQSTASGSTLHLEFDIKHAGVTYATAD
;
A
#
# COMPACT_ATOMS: atom_id res chain seq x y z
N MET A 1 -25.09 -20.90 -20.72
CA MET A 1 -23.84 -20.11 -20.54
C MET A 1 -23.05 -20.50 -19.27
N GLY A 2 -23.21 -21.71 -18.72
CA GLY A 2 -22.63 -22.10 -17.42
C GLY A 2 -21.25 -22.77 -17.43
N ASN A 3 -20.63 -22.99 -18.60
CA ASN A 3 -19.47 -23.89 -18.70
C ASN A 3 -18.08 -23.21 -18.82
N LYS A 4 -18.01 -21.87 -18.76
CA LYS A 4 -16.72 -21.15 -18.79
C LYS A 4 -16.12 -20.91 -17.39
N LEU A 5 -16.94 -20.80 -16.35
CA LEU A 5 -16.48 -20.57 -14.97
C LEU A 5 -16.10 -21.86 -14.23
N SER A 6 -16.75 -22.99 -14.56
CA SER A 6 -16.40 -24.31 -14.01
C SER A 6 -15.00 -24.77 -14.45
N ASN A 7 -14.59 -24.47 -15.69
CA ASN A 7 -13.26 -24.80 -16.19
C ASN A 7 -12.14 -23.94 -15.58
N LEU A 8 -12.45 -22.74 -15.09
CA LEU A 8 -11.50 -21.90 -14.35
C LEU A 8 -11.23 -22.45 -12.92
N ILE A 9 -12.22 -23.12 -12.33
CA ILE A 9 -12.09 -23.74 -10.99
C ILE A 9 -11.36 -25.10 -11.09
N GLN A 10 -11.57 -25.86 -12.17
CA GLN A 10 -10.90 -27.15 -12.36
C GLN A 10 -9.44 -27.03 -12.81
N GLN A 11 -9.04 -25.94 -13.47
CA GLN A 11 -7.63 -25.64 -13.73
C GLN A 11 -6.87 -25.08 -12.51
N ALA A 12 -7.57 -24.68 -11.44
CA ALA A 12 -6.95 -24.21 -10.20
C ALA A 12 -6.52 -25.37 -9.25
N SER A 13 -6.95 -26.60 -9.51
CA SER A 13 -6.60 -27.77 -8.68
C SER A 13 -5.32 -28.51 -9.12
N SER A 14 -4.65 -28.03 -10.17
CA SER A 14 -3.33 -28.52 -10.58
C SER A 14 -2.28 -27.41 -10.46
N SER A 15 -2.24 -26.72 -9.32
CA SER A 15 -1.09 -25.86 -9.04
C SER A 15 0.06 -26.77 -8.60
N ALA A 16 0.98 -27.00 -9.54
CA ALA A 16 2.27 -27.60 -9.29
C ALA A 16 2.86 -26.99 -8.00
N LYS A 17 3.34 -27.86 -7.09
CA LYS A 17 4.15 -27.46 -5.94
C LYS A 17 5.34 -26.65 -6.44
N THR A 18 5.24 -25.33 -6.42
CA THR A 18 6.38 -24.46 -6.54
C THR A 18 7.05 -24.44 -5.18
N ASN A 19 8.30 -24.88 -5.10
CA ASN A 19 9.17 -24.82 -3.91
C ASN A 19 9.54 -23.36 -3.55
N GLY A 20 8.59 -22.42 -3.65
CA GLY A 20 8.77 -21.00 -3.35
C GLY A 20 8.18 -20.63 -2.00
N LYS A 21 8.80 -19.67 -1.31
CA LYS A 21 8.26 -19.10 -0.07
C LYS A 21 6.83 -18.56 -0.31
N PRO A 22 5.88 -18.73 0.64
CA PRO A 22 4.57 -18.09 0.56
C PRO A 22 4.72 -16.59 0.36
N THR A 23 3.73 -15.94 -0.27
CA THR A 23 3.81 -14.49 -0.55
C THR A 23 2.69 -13.71 0.14
N VAL A 24 3.05 -12.63 0.83
CA VAL A 24 2.15 -11.63 1.39
C VAL A 24 2.16 -10.41 0.48
N THR A 25 0.98 -9.93 0.09
CA THR A 25 0.84 -8.75 -0.78
C THR A 25 0.35 -7.57 0.02
N VAL A 26 1.10 -6.47 0.04
CA VAL A 26 0.67 -5.19 0.61
C VAL A 26 0.03 -4.37 -0.52
N LEU A 27 -1.27 -4.16 -0.45
CA LEU A 27 -2.01 -3.32 -1.39
C LEU A 27 -2.20 -1.94 -0.77
N TYR A 28 -1.76 -0.88 -1.46
CA TYR A 28 -1.87 0.48 -0.94
C TYR A 28 -2.66 1.43 -1.83
N GLY A 29 -3.46 2.29 -1.20
CA GLY A 29 -4.19 3.38 -1.83
C GLY A 29 -3.73 4.70 -1.23
N SER A 30 -3.04 5.51 -2.02
CA SER A 30 -2.36 6.73 -1.58
C SER A 30 -2.71 7.91 -2.49
N GLN A 31 -2.84 9.11 -1.92
CA GLN A 31 -2.98 10.37 -2.67
C GLN A 31 -1.66 11.16 -2.64
N SER A 32 -1.10 11.39 -1.44
CA SER A 32 0.09 12.20 -1.19
C SER A 32 1.36 11.40 -0.87
N GLY A 33 1.29 10.06 -0.87
CA GLY A 33 2.45 9.18 -0.65
C GLY A 33 2.52 8.52 0.72
N THR A 34 1.75 8.94 1.73
CA THR A 34 1.84 8.40 3.11
C THR A 34 1.57 6.89 3.18
N ALA A 35 0.48 6.42 2.57
CA ALA A 35 0.14 4.99 2.54
C ALA A 35 1.18 4.16 1.77
N GLU A 36 1.77 4.73 0.73
CA GLU A 36 2.87 4.09 -0.02
C GLU A 36 4.13 3.96 0.84
N GLY A 37 4.48 5.01 1.59
CA GLY A 37 5.60 5.00 2.54
C GLY A 37 5.46 3.90 3.59
N PHE A 38 4.28 3.79 4.20
CA PHE A 38 3.97 2.70 5.14
C PHE A 38 4.03 1.33 4.48
N ALA A 39 3.50 1.16 3.27
CA ALA A 39 3.59 -0.11 2.55
C ALA A 39 5.04 -0.51 2.25
N LYS A 40 5.90 0.43 1.86
CA LYS A 40 7.34 0.21 1.67
C LYS A 40 8.04 -0.13 2.99
N SER A 41 7.69 0.55 4.08
CA SER A 41 8.20 0.24 5.42
C SER A 41 7.87 -1.19 5.85
N LEU A 42 6.64 -1.67 5.57
CA LEU A 42 6.28 -3.07 5.82
C LEU A 42 7.19 -4.04 5.04
N VAL A 43 7.42 -3.80 3.75
CA VAL A 43 8.33 -4.63 2.93
C VAL A 43 9.76 -4.61 3.49
N ALA A 44 10.26 -3.45 3.92
CA ALA A 44 11.58 -3.34 4.53
C ALA A 44 11.67 -4.10 5.88
N SER A 45 10.60 -4.06 6.68
CA SER A 45 10.55 -4.72 7.99
C SER A 45 10.31 -6.23 7.94
N SER A 46 9.96 -6.80 6.79
CA SER A 46 9.67 -8.24 6.66
C SER A 46 10.91 -9.12 6.44
N GLN A 47 12.11 -8.55 6.55
CA GLN A 47 13.36 -9.31 6.41
C GLN A 47 13.43 -10.43 7.45
N GLY A 48 13.92 -11.61 7.03
CA GLY A 48 14.01 -12.79 7.90
C GLY A 48 12.71 -13.57 8.10
N THR A 49 11.58 -13.13 7.52
CA THR A 49 10.33 -13.91 7.55
C THR A 49 10.39 -15.15 6.64
N ALA A 50 9.54 -16.13 6.93
CA ALA A 50 9.42 -17.36 6.14
C ALA A 50 8.70 -17.15 4.80
N PHE A 51 8.18 -15.96 4.53
CA PHE A 51 7.43 -15.56 3.35
C PHE A 51 8.07 -14.35 2.67
N THR A 52 7.72 -14.12 1.41
CA THR A 52 8.10 -12.91 0.67
C THR A 52 7.01 -11.86 0.83
N VAL A 53 7.39 -10.59 1.02
CA VAL A 53 6.43 -9.48 1.05
C VAL A 53 6.70 -8.56 -0.14
N ARG A 54 5.63 -8.14 -0.82
CA ARG A 54 5.70 -7.14 -1.90
C ARG A 54 4.63 -6.07 -1.71
N ALA A 55 4.93 -4.84 -2.12
CA ALA A 55 3.96 -3.75 -2.14
C ALA A 55 3.48 -3.47 -3.57
N VAL A 56 2.18 -3.25 -3.74
CA VAL A 56 1.56 -2.97 -5.04
C VAL A 56 0.56 -1.83 -4.88
N ASP A 57 0.70 -0.82 -5.74
CA ASP A 57 -0.25 0.28 -5.88
C ASP A 57 -1.60 -0.25 -6.38
N LEU A 58 -2.68 0.12 -5.70
CA LEU A 58 -4.05 -0.21 -6.11
C LEU A 58 -4.40 0.31 -7.51
N ALA A 59 -3.75 1.37 -8.00
CA ALA A 59 -3.96 1.88 -9.35
C ALA A 59 -3.50 0.89 -10.43
N LYS A 60 -2.46 0.10 -10.11
CA LYS A 60 -1.82 -0.88 -10.99
C LYS A 60 -2.29 -2.32 -10.70
N PHE A 61 -3.00 -2.52 -9.60
CA PHE A 61 -3.48 -3.83 -9.18
C PHE A 61 -4.73 -4.25 -9.97
N ASN A 62 -4.70 -5.46 -10.54
CA ASN A 62 -5.91 -6.06 -11.11
C ASN A 62 -6.77 -6.67 -10.00
N ALA A 63 -7.83 -5.97 -9.63
CA ALA A 63 -8.74 -6.34 -8.54
C ALA A 63 -9.38 -7.72 -8.72
N SER A 64 -9.56 -8.22 -9.95
CA SER A 64 -10.14 -9.56 -10.19
C SER A 64 -9.24 -10.70 -9.72
N THR A 65 -7.96 -10.43 -9.46
CA THR A 65 -7.00 -11.42 -8.93
C THR A 65 -6.97 -11.45 -7.40
N LEU A 66 -7.70 -10.56 -6.72
CA LEU A 66 -7.75 -10.54 -5.25
C LEU A 66 -8.15 -11.91 -4.64
N PRO A 67 -9.15 -12.65 -5.16
CA PRO A 67 -9.52 -13.98 -4.65
C PRO A 67 -8.42 -15.03 -4.76
N THR A 68 -7.42 -14.83 -5.63
CA THR A 68 -6.33 -15.80 -5.83
C THR A 68 -5.16 -15.55 -4.86
N LEU A 69 -5.18 -14.46 -4.09
CA LEU A 69 -4.13 -14.14 -3.13
C LEU A 69 -4.35 -14.88 -1.80
N SER A 70 -3.28 -15.41 -1.21
CA SER A 70 -3.37 -16.13 0.07
C SER A 70 -3.39 -15.22 1.29
N CYS A 71 -2.59 -14.14 1.28
CA CYS A 71 -2.50 -13.19 2.39
C CYS A 71 -2.29 -11.76 1.88
N VAL A 72 -3.13 -10.83 2.34
CA VAL A 72 -3.17 -9.45 1.86
C VAL A 72 -3.18 -8.46 3.02
N ILE A 73 -2.30 -7.47 2.98
CA ILE A 73 -2.32 -6.33 3.91
C ILE A 73 -2.81 -5.12 3.12
N PHE A 74 -3.87 -4.47 3.58
CA PHE A 74 -4.37 -3.24 2.96
C PHE A 74 -3.85 -2.03 3.74
N VAL A 75 -3.24 -1.08 3.04
CA VAL A 75 -2.80 0.21 3.59
C VAL A 75 -3.49 1.32 2.79
N VAL A 76 -4.65 1.78 3.25
CA VAL A 76 -5.56 2.60 2.41
C VAL A 76 -5.90 3.91 3.08
N ALA A 77 -5.69 5.02 2.38
CA ALA A 77 -6.11 6.34 2.82
C ALA A 77 -7.57 6.64 2.46
N THR A 78 -8.21 7.42 3.31
CA THR A 78 -9.54 8.00 3.06
C THR A 78 -9.37 9.39 2.48
N PHE A 79 -10.10 9.72 1.41
CA PHE A 79 -10.00 11.01 0.73
C PHE A 79 -11.38 11.65 0.49
N GLY A 80 -11.40 12.98 0.35
CA GLY A 80 -12.63 13.77 0.15
C GLY A 80 -13.70 13.48 1.20
N GLU A 81 -14.93 13.22 0.75
CA GLU A 81 -16.11 12.95 1.59
C GLU A 81 -16.17 11.50 2.11
N GLY A 82 -15.01 10.95 2.50
CA GLY A 82 -14.88 9.57 2.99
C GLY A 82 -14.74 8.51 1.90
N GLY A 83 -14.36 8.90 0.69
CA GLY A 83 -14.15 8.02 -0.45
C GLY A 83 -12.74 7.40 -0.51
N PRO A 84 -12.48 6.58 -1.53
CA PRO A 84 -11.13 6.10 -1.83
C PRO A 84 -10.23 7.24 -2.35
N THR A 85 -8.91 7.07 -2.26
CA THR A 85 -7.95 7.85 -3.06
C THR A 85 -8.13 7.55 -4.55
N ASP A 86 -7.62 8.43 -5.43
CA ASP A 86 -7.70 8.24 -6.89
C ASP A 86 -7.11 6.90 -7.33
N SER A 87 -5.98 6.52 -6.72
CA SER A 87 -5.32 5.23 -6.91
C SER A 87 -6.20 4.03 -6.54
N ALA A 88 -7.15 4.19 -5.61
CA ALA A 88 -7.98 3.10 -5.10
C ALA A 88 -9.40 3.04 -5.69
N VAL A 89 -9.81 4.01 -6.54
CA VAL A 89 -11.19 4.09 -7.09
C VAL A 89 -11.61 2.80 -7.79
N LYS A 90 -10.78 2.26 -8.69
CA LYS A 90 -11.07 1.03 -9.46
C LYS A 90 -11.23 -0.18 -8.53
N PHE A 91 -10.34 -0.29 -7.55
CA PHE A 91 -10.37 -1.34 -6.55
C PHE A 91 -11.63 -1.26 -5.68
N HIS A 92 -11.95 -0.07 -5.17
CA HIS A 92 -13.13 0.15 -4.34
C HIS A 92 -14.42 -0.23 -5.08
N LYS A 93 -14.54 0.16 -6.37
CA LYS A 93 -15.67 -0.22 -7.22
C LYS A 93 -15.79 -1.74 -7.41
N TYR A 94 -14.67 -2.44 -7.58
CA TYR A 94 -14.68 -3.90 -7.65
C TYR A 94 -15.15 -4.51 -6.33
N LEU A 95 -14.55 -4.11 -5.22
CA LEU A 95 -14.80 -4.70 -3.90
C LEU A 95 -16.25 -4.49 -3.43
N THR A 96 -16.83 -3.34 -3.75
CA THR A 96 -18.21 -2.97 -3.40
C THR A 96 -19.25 -3.49 -4.39
N ASN A 97 -18.84 -4.17 -5.46
CA ASN A 97 -19.79 -4.71 -6.44
C ASN A 97 -20.70 -5.77 -5.78
N PRO A 98 -22.04 -5.58 -5.78
CA PRO A 98 -22.97 -6.51 -5.16
C PRO A 98 -23.05 -7.86 -5.89
N SER A 99 -22.61 -7.92 -7.16
CA SER A 99 -22.59 -9.15 -7.95
C SER A 99 -21.46 -10.11 -7.58
N LEU A 100 -20.56 -9.73 -6.65
CA LEU A 100 -19.53 -10.64 -6.15
C LEU A 100 -20.18 -11.77 -5.32
N PRO A 101 -19.79 -13.05 -5.54
CA PRO A 101 -20.26 -14.16 -4.72
C PRO A 101 -19.90 -13.96 -3.23
N ALA A 102 -20.81 -14.32 -2.34
CA ALA A 102 -20.70 -14.05 -0.90
C ALA A 102 -19.46 -14.66 -0.22
N ASN A 103 -18.87 -15.73 -0.77
CA ASN A 103 -17.69 -16.40 -0.21
C ASN A 103 -16.48 -16.33 -1.14
N VAL A 104 -16.45 -15.38 -2.08
CA VAL A 104 -15.37 -15.29 -3.08
C VAL A 104 -13.99 -15.07 -2.44
N MET A 105 -13.94 -14.55 -1.21
CA MET A 105 -12.70 -14.30 -0.45
C MET A 105 -12.41 -15.37 0.62
N GLN A 106 -13.12 -16.51 0.63
CA GLN A 106 -13.02 -17.53 1.70
C GLN A 106 -11.60 -18.07 2.00
N HIS A 107 -10.67 -17.95 1.05
CA HIS A 107 -9.28 -18.39 1.20
C HIS A 107 -8.30 -17.24 1.45
N VAL A 108 -8.79 -15.99 1.40
CA VAL A 108 -7.95 -14.79 1.51
C VAL A 108 -7.82 -14.42 2.98
N LYS A 109 -6.60 -14.55 3.52
CA LYS A 109 -6.23 -13.98 4.81
C LYS A 109 -5.96 -12.50 4.63
N PHE A 110 -6.43 -11.66 5.54
CA PHE A 110 -6.18 -10.23 5.41
C PHE A 110 -6.07 -9.46 6.73
N THR A 111 -5.55 -8.24 6.62
CA THR A 111 -5.65 -7.20 7.65
C THR A 111 -5.63 -5.82 6.98
N VAL A 112 -6.06 -4.80 7.69
CA VAL A 112 -6.21 -3.44 7.16
C VAL A 112 -5.64 -2.43 8.13
N PHE A 113 -4.77 -1.56 7.63
CA PHE A 113 -4.42 -0.29 8.24
C PHE A 113 -5.03 0.84 7.42
N GLY A 114 -6.01 1.54 8.00
CA GLY A 114 -6.62 2.72 7.39
C GLY A 114 -5.87 3.98 7.78
N LEU A 115 -5.68 4.89 6.83
CA LEU A 115 -5.20 6.24 7.09
C LEU A 115 -6.39 7.20 7.02
N GLY A 116 -6.56 8.01 8.06
CA GLY A 116 -7.62 9.00 8.14
C GLY A 116 -7.22 10.17 9.04
N ASN A 117 -8.14 11.13 9.17
CA ASN A 117 -7.92 12.31 9.98
C ASN A 117 -9.24 12.67 10.69
N LYS A 118 -9.23 12.77 12.03
CA LYS A 118 -10.43 12.98 12.85
C LYS A 118 -11.06 14.36 12.70
N THR A 119 -10.37 15.31 12.08
CA THR A 119 -10.95 16.61 11.72
C THR A 119 -12.00 16.51 10.61
N TYR A 120 -11.99 15.40 9.85
CA TYR A 120 -12.96 15.14 8.80
C TYR A 120 -14.12 14.29 9.33
N ALA A 121 -15.34 14.60 8.87
CA ALA A 121 -16.55 13.94 9.32
C ALA A 121 -16.52 12.41 9.09
N ARG A 122 -15.87 11.95 8.02
CA ARG A 122 -15.79 10.53 7.65
C ARG A 122 -14.42 9.93 7.94
N TYR A 123 -14.01 10.01 9.21
CA TYR A 123 -12.77 9.41 9.70
C TYR A 123 -12.65 7.91 9.34
N ASN A 124 -11.53 7.56 8.67
CA ASN A 124 -11.16 6.18 8.29
C ASN A 124 -12.21 5.40 7.47
N ALA A 125 -13.13 6.09 6.79
CA ALA A 125 -14.23 5.46 6.07
C ALA A 125 -13.76 4.42 5.03
N MET A 126 -12.68 4.70 4.31
CA MET A 126 -12.15 3.76 3.31
C MET A 126 -11.56 2.48 3.97
N GLY A 127 -10.77 2.63 5.04
CA GLY A 127 -10.22 1.50 5.79
C GLY A 127 -11.32 0.61 6.38
N ARG A 128 -12.33 1.23 7.00
CA ARG A 128 -13.50 0.54 7.55
C ARG A 128 -14.31 -0.20 6.49
N ALA A 129 -14.51 0.43 5.33
CA ALA A 129 -15.24 -0.16 4.21
C ALA A 129 -14.51 -1.40 3.66
N VAL A 130 -13.21 -1.32 3.44
CA VAL A 130 -12.40 -2.47 2.98
C VAL A 130 -12.43 -3.59 4.02
N ASN A 131 -12.19 -3.27 5.29
CA ASN A 131 -12.18 -4.24 6.36
C ASN A 131 -13.52 -5.00 6.46
N SER A 132 -14.63 -4.28 6.51
CA SER A 132 -15.97 -4.87 6.63
C SER A 132 -16.34 -5.68 5.38
N ARG A 133 -16.03 -5.16 4.20
CA ARG A 133 -16.41 -5.83 2.94
C ARG A 133 -15.60 -7.10 2.69
N MET A 134 -14.33 -7.14 3.09
CA MET A 134 -13.53 -8.36 3.04
C MET A 134 -14.13 -9.46 3.92
N GLU A 135 -14.55 -9.15 5.15
CA GLU A 135 -15.24 -10.13 6.02
C GLU A 135 -16.57 -10.61 5.43
N GLN A 136 -17.39 -9.68 4.91
CA GLN A 136 -18.66 -10.02 4.26
C GLN A 136 -18.52 -10.93 3.04
N LEU A 137 -17.36 -10.90 2.37
CA LEU A 137 -17.05 -11.74 1.22
C LEU A 137 -16.36 -13.07 1.61
N GLY A 138 -16.29 -13.37 2.91
CA GLY A 138 -15.70 -14.59 3.47
C GLY A 138 -14.21 -14.50 3.80
N GLY A 139 -13.57 -13.34 3.64
CA GLY A 139 -12.16 -13.14 3.99
C GLY A 139 -11.89 -13.38 5.47
N HIS A 140 -10.71 -13.92 5.78
CA HIS A 140 -10.32 -14.22 7.15
C HIS A 140 -9.39 -13.14 7.70
N ARG A 141 -9.86 -12.31 8.63
CA ARG A 141 -9.03 -11.28 9.26
C ARG A 141 -8.03 -11.92 10.24
N VAL A 142 -6.74 -11.92 9.88
CA VAL A 142 -5.67 -12.59 10.65
C VAL A 142 -4.95 -11.67 11.64
N TYR A 143 -5.19 -10.37 11.55
CA TYR A 143 -4.61 -9.38 12.44
C TYR A 143 -5.56 -8.18 12.59
N ARG A 144 -5.49 -7.49 13.73
CA ARG A 144 -6.43 -6.40 14.09
C ARG A 144 -6.51 -5.33 13.00
N HIS A 145 -7.70 -4.76 12.80
CA HIS A 145 -7.84 -3.55 12.00
C HIS A 145 -7.17 -2.38 12.74
N GLY A 146 -6.30 -1.64 12.06
CA GLY A 146 -5.71 -0.40 12.55
C GLY A 146 -6.30 0.82 11.85
N GLU A 147 -6.40 1.92 12.58
CA GLU A 147 -6.87 3.21 12.09
C GLU A 147 -5.89 4.28 12.58
N GLY A 148 -5.20 4.92 11.64
CA GLY A 148 -4.31 6.04 11.94
C GLY A 148 -5.04 7.38 11.92
N ASN A 149 -4.63 8.32 12.78
CA ASN A 149 -5.11 9.70 12.83
C ASN A 149 -4.01 10.72 12.51
N ASP A 150 -4.07 11.26 11.30
CA ASP A 150 -3.14 12.26 10.77
C ASP A 150 -3.17 13.61 11.52
N GLU A 151 -4.26 13.93 12.23
CA GLU A 151 -4.29 15.16 13.06
C GLU A 151 -3.39 15.07 14.31
N ALA A 152 -3.12 13.86 14.81
CA ALA A 152 -2.22 13.66 15.93
C ALA A 152 -0.82 13.25 15.43
N CYS A 153 -0.59 11.95 15.26
CA CYS A 153 0.63 11.40 14.68
C CYS A 153 0.34 10.01 14.13
N ILE A 154 0.15 9.94 12.82
CA ILE A 154 -0.26 8.71 12.14
C ILE A 154 0.85 7.66 12.13
N GLU A 155 2.11 8.07 12.22
CA GLU A 155 3.28 7.21 12.32
C GLU A 155 3.26 6.40 13.63
N ASN A 156 2.92 7.02 14.76
CA ASN A 156 2.80 6.32 16.04
C ASN A 156 1.68 5.27 15.99
N ASP A 157 0.51 5.64 15.45
CA ASP A 157 -0.60 4.70 15.28
C ASP A 157 -0.21 3.50 14.39
N PHE A 158 0.59 3.75 13.35
CA PHE A 158 1.11 2.73 12.45
C PHE A 158 2.15 1.83 13.12
N ASP A 159 3.06 2.39 13.91
CA ASP A 159 4.07 1.65 14.66
C ASP A 159 3.42 0.76 15.74
N ASP A 160 2.46 1.28 16.49
CA ASP A 160 1.64 0.53 17.45
C ASP A 160 0.84 -0.57 16.76
N TRP A 161 0.31 -0.28 15.56
CA TRP A 161 -0.38 -1.29 14.76
C TRP A 161 0.55 -2.40 14.29
N ARG A 162 1.75 -2.11 13.79
CA ARG A 162 2.60 -3.14 13.18
C ARG A 162 3.40 -4.00 14.17
N GLN A 163 3.41 -3.67 15.47
CA GLN A 163 4.24 -4.33 16.49
C GLN A 163 4.13 -5.87 16.46
N ASP A 164 2.92 -6.42 16.44
CA ASP A 164 2.67 -7.88 16.45
C ASP A 164 2.24 -8.44 15.09
N LEU A 165 2.30 -7.62 14.03
CA LEU A 165 1.80 -7.95 12.70
C LEU A 165 2.47 -9.20 12.13
N TRP A 166 3.81 -9.24 12.15
CA TRP A 166 4.56 -10.33 11.55
C TRP A 166 4.46 -11.63 12.35
N ALA A 167 4.33 -11.55 13.67
CA ALA A 167 4.07 -12.71 14.52
C ALA A 167 2.70 -13.33 14.17
N ALA A 168 1.67 -12.50 14.07
CA ALA A 168 0.32 -12.94 13.69
C ALA A 168 0.29 -13.57 12.29
N ILE A 169 0.92 -12.93 11.29
CA ILE A 169 0.99 -13.44 9.92
C ILE A 169 1.81 -14.75 9.85
N SER A 170 2.93 -14.84 10.56
CA SER A 170 3.75 -16.06 10.59
C SER A 170 2.99 -17.25 11.18
N GLY A 171 2.17 -17.02 12.21
CA GLY A 171 1.29 -18.04 12.78
C GLY A 171 0.29 -18.63 11.77
N GLN A 172 0.01 -17.93 10.67
CA GLN A 172 -0.88 -18.39 9.61
C GLN A 172 -0.21 -19.28 8.56
N PHE A 173 1.13 -19.29 8.52
CA PHE A 173 1.93 -20.08 7.57
C PHE A 173 2.64 -21.26 8.24
N ALA A 174 2.67 -21.32 9.57
CA ALA A 174 3.21 -22.45 10.30
C ALA A 174 2.33 -23.69 10.08
N LEU A 175 2.93 -24.77 9.58
CA LEU A 175 2.34 -26.12 9.67
C LEU A 175 2.21 -26.50 11.15
N PRO A 176 1.24 -27.36 11.54
CA PRO A 176 1.16 -27.87 12.91
C PRO A 176 2.52 -28.44 13.29
N ALA A 177 3.10 -27.88 14.34
CA ALA A 177 4.49 -28.12 14.72
C ALA A 177 4.74 -29.61 14.98
N ALA A 178 5.48 -30.27 14.09
CA ALA A 178 6.27 -31.41 14.51
C ALA A 178 7.36 -30.85 15.42
N VAL A 179 7.33 -31.25 16.69
CA VAL A 179 8.33 -30.92 17.70
C VAL A 179 9.69 -31.33 17.15
N SER A 180 10.51 -30.38 16.75
CA SER A 180 11.92 -30.61 16.43
C SER A 180 12.77 -29.77 17.38
N GLN A 181 13.58 -30.50 18.14
CA GLN A 181 14.60 -29.97 19.06
C GLN A 181 15.54 -29.02 18.32
N PRO A 182 16.12 -28.01 19.01
CA PRO A 182 17.04 -27.09 18.37
C PRO A 182 18.35 -27.80 17.97
N PRO A 183 18.84 -27.64 16.73
CA PRO A 183 20.20 -28.03 16.40
C PRO A 183 21.17 -26.99 16.98
N VAL A 184 22.15 -27.46 17.75
CA VAL A 184 23.32 -26.67 18.15
C VAL A 184 24.24 -26.52 16.94
N LEU A 185 24.30 -25.32 16.35
CA LEU A 185 25.30 -24.96 15.36
C LEU A 185 26.36 -24.06 16.00
N SER A 186 27.55 -24.62 16.22
CA SER A 186 28.76 -23.86 16.50
C SER A 186 29.34 -23.39 15.17
N ALA A 187 29.15 -22.11 14.84
CA ALA A 187 29.81 -21.46 13.72
C ALA A 187 30.65 -20.29 14.25
N LYS A 188 31.96 -20.35 14.02
CA LYS A 188 32.86 -19.22 14.25
C LYS A 188 32.65 -18.21 13.12
N THR A 189 32.24 -17.00 13.44
CA THR A 189 32.15 -15.88 12.49
C THR A 189 33.42 -15.04 12.55
N SER A 190 34.07 -14.83 11.40
CA SER A 190 35.00 -13.72 11.20
C SER A 190 34.23 -12.49 10.67
N PRO A 191 34.69 -11.25 10.98
CA PRO A 191 34.02 -10.05 10.50
C PRO A 191 34.12 -9.93 8.97
N PRO A 192 33.07 -9.47 8.28
CA PRO A 192 33.12 -9.21 6.85
C PRO A 192 34.05 -8.01 6.58
N VAL A 193 34.97 -8.18 5.64
CA VAL A 193 35.76 -7.08 5.08
C VAL A 193 34.98 -6.54 3.88
N PHE A 194 34.54 -5.28 3.96
CA PHE A 194 33.93 -4.58 2.83
C PHE A 194 34.99 -3.67 2.20
N GLU A 195 35.29 -3.92 0.94
CA GLU A 195 36.05 -3.02 0.09
C GLU A 195 35.06 -2.06 -0.57
N PHE A 196 35.31 -0.76 -0.47
CA PHE A 196 34.48 0.27 -1.10
C PHE A 196 35.34 1.11 -2.06
N ASP A 197 34.83 1.32 -3.26
CA ASP A 197 35.39 2.29 -4.20
C ASP A 197 34.76 3.66 -3.96
N VAL A 198 35.61 4.66 -3.71
CA VAL A 198 35.19 6.06 -3.66
C VAL A 198 35.10 6.60 -5.08
N VAL A 199 33.89 6.64 -5.62
CA VAL A 199 33.63 7.29 -6.91
C VAL A 199 33.33 8.77 -6.68
N SER A 200 34.12 9.65 -7.29
CA SER A 200 33.88 11.09 -7.26
C SER A 200 32.64 11.44 -8.11
N VAL A 201 31.64 12.06 -7.48
CA VAL A 201 30.43 12.51 -8.16
C VAL A 201 30.76 13.78 -8.94
N SER A 202 30.89 13.66 -10.25
CA SER A 202 30.92 14.82 -11.15
C SER A 202 29.52 15.44 -11.18
N SER A 203 29.42 16.69 -10.74
CA SER A 203 28.21 17.49 -10.85
C SER A 203 27.92 17.80 -12.33
N ASN A 204 27.20 16.94 -13.03
CA ASN A 204 26.45 17.40 -14.19
C ASN A 204 25.25 16.52 -14.53
N THR A 205 24.17 17.21 -14.86
CA THR A 205 22.83 16.74 -15.25
C THR A 205 21.94 16.22 -14.11
N ARG A 206 21.07 17.10 -13.60
CA ARG A 206 19.79 16.69 -13.00
C ARG A 206 18.99 15.98 -14.08
N SER A 207 19.08 14.66 -14.13
CA SER A 207 18.07 13.83 -14.78
C SER A 207 16.79 13.94 -13.96
N THR A 208 15.86 14.73 -14.47
CA THR A 208 14.54 14.94 -13.86
C THR A 208 13.59 13.75 -14.09
N SER A 209 13.99 12.67 -14.76
CA SER A 209 13.10 11.52 -14.95
C SER A 209 12.98 10.68 -13.67
N SER A 210 12.10 11.10 -12.75
CA SER A 210 11.45 10.17 -11.83
C SER A 210 10.53 9.27 -12.66
N PRO A 211 10.74 7.94 -12.70
CA PRO A 211 9.90 7.04 -13.48
C PRO A 211 8.47 6.86 -12.93
N PHE A 212 8.09 7.59 -11.90
CA PHE A 212 6.92 7.29 -11.08
C PHE A 212 5.88 8.41 -10.97
N GLN A 213 6.13 9.57 -11.58
CA GLN A 213 5.12 10.62 -11.66
C GLN A 213 5.34 11.42 -12.95
N GLU A 214 4.36 11.40 -13.85
CA GLU A 214 4.36 12.26 -15.02
C GLU A 214 3.96 13.65 -14.53
N TYR A 215 4.90 14.58 -14.58
CA TYR A 215 4.66 15.97 -14.19
C TYR A 215 4.95 16.87 -15.38
N ALA A 216 4.11 17.89 -15.54
CA ALA A 216 4.31 18.91 -16.54
C ALA A 216 5.22 20.00 -15.99
N VAL A 217 6.12 20.50 -16.84
CA VAL A 217 6.93 21.68 -16.53
C VAL A 217 6.20 22.89 -17.09
N ALA A 218 5.82 23.83 -16.22
CA ALA A 218 5.19 25.09 -16.57
C ALA A 218 6.06 26.27 -16.13
N THR A 219 6.03 27.36 -16.90
CA THR A 219 6.80 28.58 -16.58
C THR A 219 6.03 29.42 -15.57
N LEU A 220 6.64 29.77 -14.44
CA LEU A 220 6.09 30.77 -13.53
C LEU A 220 6.19 32.15 -14.18
N VAL A 221 5.06 32.75 -14.53
CA VAL A 221 4.99 34.04 -15.24
C VAL A 221 4.66 35.20 -14.32
N ASP A 222 4.00 34.96 -13.18
CA ASP A 222 3.79 35.97 -12.16
C ASP A 222 4.03 35.40 -10.76
N ARG A 223 4.60 36.23 -9.89
CA ARG A 223 4.69 35.96 -8.45
C ARG A 223 4.48 37.27 -7.69
N ARG A 224 3.54 37.27 -6.75
CA ARG A 224 3.33 38.43 -5.89
C ARG A 224 2.88 38.03 -4.49
N GLU A 225 3.34 38.80 -3.51
CA GLU A 225 2.86 38.70 -2.14
C GLU A 225 1.45 39.29 -2.05
N LEU A 226 0.50 38.51 -1.52
CA LEU A 226 -0.87 38.95 -1.34
C LEU A 226 -1.07 39.67 -0.01
N ARG A 227 -0.19 39.45 0.97
CA ARG A 227 -0.27 40.11 2.27
C ARG A 227 0.37 41.48 2.22
N GLN A 228 -0.21 42.42 2.96
CA GLN A 228 0.42 43.74 3.18
C GLN A 228 1.68 43.64 4.06
N SER A 229 1.79 42.58 4.87
CA SER A 229 2.94 42.32 5.75
C SER A 229 3.18 40.83 5.89
N THR A 230 4.46 40.46 5.93
CA THR A 230 4.95 39.08 6.07
C THR A 230 5.27 38.68 7.52
N ALA A 231 5.06 39.59 8.48
CA ALA A 231 5.44 39.39 9.88
C ALA A 231 4.75 38.18 10.55
N SER A 232 3.56 37.80 10.09
CA SER A 232 2.79 36.64 10.60
C SER A 232 2.73 35.48 9.60
N GLY A 233 3.63 35.47 8.61
CA GLY A 233 3.63 34.52 7.50
C GLY A 233 3.42 35.20 6.15
N SER A 234 3.61 34.43 5.07
CA SER A 234 3.53 34.88 3.68
C SER A 234 2.40 34.16 2.95
N THR A 235 1.75 34.82 1.99
CA THR A 235 0.76 34.20 1.11
C THR A 235 1.03 34.65 -0.32
N LEU A 236 1.51 33.74 -1.17
CA LEU A 236 1.91 34.06 -2.53
C LEU A 236 0.79 33.74 -3.53
N HIS A 237 0.58 34.67 -4.46
CA HIS A 237 -0.09 34.41 -5.73
C HIS A 237 0.96 34.02 -6.76
N LEU A 238 0.72 32.90 -7.44
CA LEU A 238 1.61 32.34 -8.46
C LEU A 238 0.79 32.07 -9.73
N GLU A 239 1.27 32.55 -10.88
CA GLU A 239 0.66 32.24 -12.19
C GLU A 239 1.62 31.39 -13.00
N PHE A 240 1.12 30.26 -13.51
CA PHE A 240 1.90 29.35 -14.34
C PHE A 240 1.36 29.35 -15.77
N ASP A 241 2.23 29.62 -16.76
CA ASP A 241 1.87 29.46 -18.18
C ASP A 241 1.92 27.98 -18.57
N ILE A 242 0.75 27.44 -18.93
CA ILE A 242 0.55 26.04 -19.30
C ILE A 242 0.33 25.84 -20.80
N LYS A 243 0.41 26.88 -21.65
CA LYS A 243 0.14 26.78 -23.10
C LYS A 243 0.96 25.69 -23.81
N HIS A 244 2.18 25.45 -23.33
CA HIS A 244 3.11 24.47 -23.87
C HIS A 244 3.40 23.32 -22.91
N ALA A 245 2.70 23.26 -21.77
CA ALA A 245 2.91 22.25 -20.74
C ALA A 245 2.13 20.94 -20.99
N GLY A 246 1.26 20.91 -22.01
CA GLY A 246 0.49 19.72 -22.37
C GLY A 246 -0.58 19.32 -21.35
N VAL A 247 -0.98 20.25 -20.47
CA VAL A 247 -1.99 20.03 -19.42
C VAL A 247 -3.23 20.88 -19.65
N THR A 248 -4.36 20.37 -19.20
CA THR A 248 -5.66 21.06 -19.19
C THR A 248 -6.23 21.01 -17.78
N TYR A 249 -6.99 22.01 -17.39
CA TYR A 249 -7.67 22.07 -16.10
C TYR A 249 -9.08 22.64 -16.28
N ALA A 250 -9.96 22.32 -15.35
CA ALA A 250 -11.23 23.00 -15.12
C ALA A 250 -11.14 23.85 -13.84
N THR A 251 -12.05 24.83 -13.70
CA THR A 251 -12.10 25.64 -12.48
C THR A 251 -12.29 24.75 -11.24
N ALA A 252 -11.36 24.87 -10.28
CA ALA A 252 -11.29 24.11 -9.04
C ALA A 252 -10.72 22.68 -9.11
N ASP A 253 -9.97 22.35 -10.17
CA ASP A 253 -9.05 21.19 -10.20
C ASP A 253 -7.83 21.37 -9.27
#